data_AF-A0A516NUL4-F1
#
_entry.id   AF-A0A516NUL4-F1
#
_cell.length_a   1.000
_cell.length_b   1.000
_cell.length_c   1.000
_cell.angle_alpha   90.00
_cell.angle_beta   90.00
_cell.angle_gamma   90.00
#
_symmetry.space_group_name_H-M   'P 1'
#
loop_
_entity.id
_entity.type
_entity.pdbx_description
1 polymer ?
#
loop_
_entity_poly.entity_id
_entity_poly.type
_entity_poly.pdbx_seq_one_letter_code
_entity_poly.pdbx_strand_id
1 'polypeptide(L)'
;MSTTARLHPESTGWFTSSRTNNGNQCVEVRFDGAAVLIRDSKYRRDPAHRLDDEPIITVTATEWMRFLAAVTGRPSAPSTLTHHTAADGSTTLTDGEITLVYTPGEWAAFTAGARDGEFDRIALVA
;
A
#
# COMPACT_ATOMS: atom_id res chain seq x y z
N MET A 1 5.96 -26.63 -5.64
CA MET A 1 5.00 -26.59 -4.53
C MET A 1 5.75 -26.10 -3.30
N SER A 2 5.38 -24.91 -2.82
CA SER A 2 5.59 -24.35 -1.47
C SER A 2 5.31 -22.85 -1.55
N THR A 3 4.02 -22.49 -1.71
CA THR A 3 3.58 -21.09 -1.52
C THR A 3 3.45 -20.88 -0.03
N THR A 4 4.57 -20.58 0.63
CA THR A 4 4.52 -19.99 1.97
C THR A 4 4.06 -18.56 1.79
N ALA A 5 2.75 -18.32 1.88
CA ALA A 5 2.24 -17.00 2.17
C ALA A 5 2.96 -16.55 3.44
N ARG A 6 3.92 -15.63 3.30
CA ARG A 6 4.53 -14.98 4.44
C ARG A 6 3.46 -14.08 5.03
N LEU A 7 2.60 -14.67 5.84
CA LEU A 7 1.95 -13.93 6.91
C LEU A 7 3.10 -13.17 7.58
N HIS A 8 3.10 -11.85 7.47
CA HIS A 8 3.96 -10.96 8.22
C HIS A 8 3.14 -10.45 9.42
N PRO A 9 2.86 -11.29 10.46
CA PRO A 9 2.08 -10.84 11.60
C PRO A 9 2.80 -9.75 12.40
N GLU A 10 4.11 -9.56 12.22
CA GLU A 10 4.97 -8.76 13.10
C GLU A 10 5.79 -7.64 12.42
N SER A 11 5.51 -7.25 11.16
CA SER A 11 6.25 -6.13 10.55
C SER A 11 5.87 -4.80 11.22
N THR A 12 6.57 -4.47 12.30
CA THR A 12 6.51 -3.17 12.98
C THR A 12 7.23 -2.07 12.18
N GLY A 13 8.01 -2.45 11.18
CA GLY A 13 8.69 -1.56 10.24
C GLY A 13 7.97 -1.40 8.91
N TRP A 14 8.38 -0.38 8.16
CA TRP A 14 7.92 -0.14 6.79
C TRP A 14 8.51 -1.17 5.84
N PHE A 15 7.68 -1.71 4.95
CA PHE A 15 8.08 -2.71 3.96
C PHE A 15 7.41 -2.42 2.60
N THR A 16 7.99 -2.98 1.55
CA THR A 16 7.50 -2.85 0.17
C THR A 16 7.24 -4.23 -0.41
N SER A 17 6.67 -4.27 -1.63
CA SER A 17 6.53 -5.50 -2.40
C SER A 17 7.90 -6.16 -2.64
N SER A 18 7.96 -7.48 -2.60
CA SER A 18 9.14 -8.26 -3.00
C SER A 18 9.46 -8.12 -4.50
N ARG A 19 8.48 -7.65 -5.28
CA ARG A 19 8.56 -7.41 -6.72
C ARG A 19 9.13 -6.04 -7.07
N THR A 20 9.35 -5.17 -6.09
CA THR A 20 9.93 -3.86 -6.34
C THR A 20 11.40 -4.01 -6.73
N ASN A 21 11.81 -3.34 -7.81
CA ASN A 21 13.21 -3.25 -8.19
C ASN A 21 13.93 -2.19 -7.34
N ASN A 22 15.26 -2.10 -7.45
CA ASN A 22 16.09 -1.09 -6.76
C ASN A 22 15.83 0.36 -7.24
N GLY A 23 14.67 0.66 -7.83
CA GLY A 23 14.26 1.99 -8.28
C GLY A 23 14.05 2.97 -7.13
N ASN A 24 14.01 2.50 -5.87
CA ASN A 24 13.86 3.29 -4.64
C ASN A 24 12.60 4.20 -4.63
N GLN A 25 11.63 3.88 -5.48
CA GLN A 25 10.34 4.54 -5.68
C GLN A 25 9.35 3.39 -5.43
N CYS A 26 8.75 3.36 -4.26
CA CYS A 26 7.98 2.22 -3.75
C CYS A 26 6.74 2.69 -2.99
N VAL A 27 5.65 1.94 -3.14
CA VAL A 27 4.55 1.91 -2.17
C VAL A 27 5.09 1.26 -0.89
N GLU A 28 5.18 2.03 0.19
CA GLU A 28 5.60 1.53 1.50
C GLU A 28 4.38 1.32 2.41
N VAL A 29 4.33 0.17 3.04
CA VAL A 29 3.26 -0.25 3.94
C VAL A 29 3.84 -0.55 5.33
N ARG A 30 3.11 -0.22 6.39
CA ARG A 30 3.43 -0.63 7.76
C ARG A 30 2.17 -1.09 8.48
N PHE A 31 2.30 -2.16 9.25
CA PHE A 31 1.22 -2.62 10.13
C PHE A 31 1.42 -2.03 11.53
N ASP A 32 0.40 -1.38 12.07
CA ASP A 32 0.43 -0.73 13.37
C ASP A 32 -0.82 -1.11 14.17
N GLY A 33 -0.72 -2.20 14.94
CA GLY A 33 -1.87 -2.81 15.60
C GLY A 33 -2.95 -3.23 14.61
N ALA A 34 -4.12 -2.59 14.72
CA ALA A 34 -5.27 -2.79 13.83
C ALA A 34 -5.27 -1.86 12.60
N ALA A 35 -4.31 -0.95 12.52
CA ALA A 35 -4.16 -0.02 11.39
C ALA A 35 -3.12 -0.51 10.38
N VAL A 36 -3.27 -0.04 9.15
CA VAL A 36 -2.32 -0.15 8.07
C VAL A 36 -1.99 1.26 7.59
N LEU A 37 -0.71 1.59 7.58
CA LEU A 37 -0.21 2.87 7.13
C LEU A 37 0.43 2.71 5.76
N ILE A 38 0.17 3.66 4.87
CA ILE A 38 0.68 3.70 3.51
C ILE A 38 1.35 5.04 3.27
N ARG A 39 2.55 5.03 2.70
CA ARG A 39 3.29 6.23 2.32
C ARG A 39 4.06 6.01 1.02
N ASP A 40 4.53 7.11 0.47
CA ASP A 40 5.38 7.09 -0.72
C ASP A 40 6.83 7.41 -0.35
N SER A 41 7.71 6.41 -0.52
CA SER A 41 9.16 6.54 -0.25
C SER A 41 9.82 7.75 -0.94
N LYS A 42 9.27 8.24 -2.06
CA LYS A 42 9.87 9.34 -2.82
C LYS A 42 9.68 10.70 -2.18
N TYR A 43 8.69 10.84 -1.30
CA TYR A 43 8.46 12.09 -0.58
C TYR A 43 9.76 12.55 0.10
N ARG A 44 10.53 11.62 0.67
CA ARG A 44 11.78 11.90 1.39
C ARG A 44 12.99 12.24 0.52
N ARG A 45 12.87 12.14 -0.81
CA ARG A 45 13.98 12.40 -1.72
C ARG A 45 14.14 13.86 -2.05
N ASP A 46 13.07 14.62 -1.95
CA ASP A 46 13.16 16.06 -2.06
C ASP A 46 13.71 16.62 -0.74
N PRO A 47 14.93 17.20 -0.73
CA PRO A 47 15.50 17.78 0.49
C PRO A 47 14.71 18.99 0.99
N ALA A 48 13.82 19.57 0.18
CA ALA A 48 12.91 20.63 0.61
C ALA A 48 11.73 20.11 1.46
N HIS A 49 11.41 18.82 1.39
CA HIS A 49 10.34 18.24 2.18
C HIS A 49 10.76 18.00 3.64
N ARG A 50 9.84 18.29 4.56
CA ARG A 50 10.00 18.03 5.98
C ARG A 50 9.40 16.65 6.27
N LEU A 51 10.15 15.78 6.94
CA LEU A 51 9.68 14.43 7.24
C LEU A 51 8.43 14.40 8.12
N ASP A 52 8.24 15.42 8.95
CA ASP A 52 7.05 15.58 9.80
C ASP A 52 5.78 15.89 8.99
N ASP A 53 5.95 16.40 7.76
CA ASP A 53 4.85 16.74 6.83
C ASP A 53 4.57 15.61 5.82
N GLU A 54 5.22 14.44 5.99
CA GLU A 54 5.07 13.33 5.06
C GLU A 54 3.63 12.79 5.05
N PRO A 55 2.97 12.74 3.88
CA PRO A 55 1.61 12.22 3.79
C PRO A 55 1.62 10.71 4.07
N ILE A 56 0.86 10.32 5.10
CA ILE A 56 0.66 8.93 5.48
C ILE A 56 -0.84 8.65 5.53
N ILE A 57 -1.32 7.83 4.60
CA ILE A 57 -2.68 7.29 4.65
C ILE A 57 -2.73 6.25 5.77
N THR A 58 -3.74 6.33 6.64
CA THR A 58 -3.92 5.38 7.74
C THR A 58 -5.32 4.79 7.69
N VAL A 59 -5.42 3.48 7.48
CA VAL A 59 -6.71 2.78 7.34
C VAL A 59 -6.80 1.60 8.31
N THR A 60 -8.01 1.13 8.58
CA THR A 60 -8.19 -0.11 9.36
C THR A 60 -7.76 -1.34 8.57
N ALA A 61 -7.42 -2.44 9.24
CA ALA A 61 -7.13 -3.72 8.57
C ALA A 61 -8.30 -4.21 7.69
N THR A 62 -9.54 -4.01 8.13
CA THR A 62 -10.73 -4.37 7.33
C THR A 62 -10.81 -3.55 6.06
N GLU A 63 -10.58 -2.24 6.16
CA GLU A 63 -10.57 -1.33 5.02
C GLU A 63 -9.44 -1.65 4.05
N TRP A 64 -8.25 -1.93 4.58
CA TRP A 64 -7.11 -2.39 3.80
C TRP A 64 -7.41 -3.66 3.00
N MET A 65 -8.05 -4.66 3.62
CA MET A 65 -8.41 -5.90 2.92
C MET A 65 -9.45 -5.69 1.82
N ARG A 66 -10.40 -4.75 2.02
CA ARG A 66 -11.35 -4.34 0.96
C ARG A 66 -10.63 -3.65 -0.19
N PHE A 67 -9.72 -2.75 0.12
CA PHE A 67 -8.89 -2.08 -0.86
C PHE A 67 -8.04 -3.07 -1.68
N LEU A 68 -7.36 -4.02 -1.03
CA LEU A 68 -6.58 -5.06 -1.72
C LEU A 68 -7.45 -5.94 -2.63
N ALA A 69 -8.67 -6.27 -2.21
CA ALA A 69 -9.62 -6.97 -3.07
C ALA A 69 -9.92 -6.15 -4.33
N ALA A 70 -10.23 -4.86 -4.19
CA ALA A 70 -10.50 -3.98 -5.34
C ALA A 70 -9.30 -3.85 -6.29
N VAL A 71 -8.08 -3.62 -5.76
CA VAL A 71 -6.85 -3.49 -6.56
C VAL A 71 -6.50 -4.80 -7.29
N THR A 72 -6.82 -5.95 -6.70
CA THR A 72 -6.57 -7.26 -7.32
C THR A 72 -7.69 -7.71 -8.27
N GLY A 73 -8.72 -6.88 -8.50
CA GLY A 73 -9.85 -7.19 -9.38
C GLY A 73 -10.85 -8.17 -8.77
N ARG A 74 -10.79 -8.40 -7.45
CA ARG A 74 -11.77 -9.20 -6.72
C ARG A 74 -12.97 -8.33 -6.35
N PRO A 75 -14.20 -8.86 -6.40
CA PRO A 75 -15.36 -8.15 -5.89
C PRO A 75 -15.16 -7.73 -4.44
N SER A 76 -15.41 -6.47 -4.13
CA SER A 76 -15.32 -5.91 -2.78
C SER A 76 -16.45 -4.92 -2.54
N ALA A 77 -16.83 -4.76 -1.27
CA ALA A 77 -17.63 -3.61 -0.85
C ALA A 77 -16.88 -2.29 -1.14
N PRO A 78 -17.60 -1.16 -1.24
CA PRO A 78 -16.98 0.15 -1.38
C PRO A 78 -15.96 0.41 -0.26
N SER A 79 -14.88 1.09 -0.63
CA SER A 79 -13.72 1.41 0.18
C SER A 79 -13.60 2.94 0.23
N THR A 80 -13.42 3.50 1.41
CA THR A 80 -12.98 4.88 1.66
C THR A 80 -11.59 5.15 1.09
N LEU A 81 -10.68 4.16 1.17
CA LEU A 81 -9.43 4.20 0.44
C LEU A 81 -9.69 3.86 -1.03
N THR A 82 -9.50 4.84 -1.90
CA THR A 82 -9.73 4.70 -3.34
C THR A 82 -8.44 4.75 -4.11
N HIS A 83 -8.41 4.09 -5.26
CA HIS A 83 -7.35 4.29 -6.25
C HIS A 83 -7.95 4.75 -7.58
N HIS A 84 -7.22 5.59 -8.29
CA HIS A 84 -7.55 6.00 -9.65
C HIS A 84 -6.30 5.90 -10.51
N THR A 85 -6.35 5.09 -11.56
CA THR A 85 -5.26 5.00 -12.55
C THR A 85 -5.59 5.88 -13.73
N ALA A 86 -4.77 6.91 -13.96
CA ALA A 86 -4.90 7.83 -15.08
C ALA A 86 -4.48 7.17 -16.41
N ALA A 87 -4.76 7.85 -17.53
CA ALA A 87 -4.46 7.36 -18.87
C ALA A 87 -2.95 7.13 -19.13
N ASP A 88 -2.08 7.84 -18.41
CA ASP A 88 -0.62 7.67 -18.47
C ASP A 88 -0.10 6.50 -17.61
N GLY A 89 -1.00 5.81 -16.91
CA GLY A 89 -0.69 4.70 -16.01
C GLY A 89 -0.23 5.11 -14.62
N SER A 90 -0.14 6.41 -14.31
CA SER A 90 0.04 6.86 -12.93
C SER A 90 -1.19 6.50 -12.10
N THR A 91 -0.97 6.14 -10.83
CA THR A 91 -2.06 5.76 -9.92
C THR A 91 -2.06 6.65 -8.70
N THR A 92 -3.20 7.27 -8.45
CA THR A 92 -3.46 8.07 -7.26
C THR A 92 -4.21 7.23 -6.23
N LEU A 93 -3.71 7.19 -4.99
CA LEU A 93 -4.41 6.70 -3.80
C LEU A 93 -4.94 7.89 -3.02
N THR A 94 -6.20 7.81 -2.60
CA THR A 94 -6.84 8.88 -1.83
C THR A 94 -7.67 8.30 -0.69
N ASP A 95 -7.49 8.89 0.50
CA ASP A 95 -8.32 8.68 1.69
C ASP A 95 -8.51 10.05 2.39
N GLY A 96 -9.74 10.55 2.38
CA GLY A 96 -10.05 11.92 2.79
C GLY A 96 -9.25 12.96 1.98
N GLU A 97 -8.47 13.78 2.69
CA GLU A 97 -7.62 14.83 2.09
C GLU A 97 -6.22 14.33 1.70
N ILE A 98 -5.82 13.13 2.12
CA ILE A 98 -4.48 12.61 1.86
C ILE A 98 -4.45 11.94 0.50
N THR A 99 -3.51 12.36 -0.33
CA THR A 99 -3.32 11.85 -1.69
C THR A 99 -1.88 11.41 -1.91
N LEU A 100 -1.68 10.18 -2.38
CA LEU A 100 -0.39 9.62 -2.75
C LEU A 100 -0.43 9.27 -4.24
N VAL A 101 0.55 9.69 -5.03
CA VAL A 101 0.60 9.44 -6.48
C VAL A 101 1.74 8.48 -6.75
N TYR A 102 1.52 7.41 -7.51
CA TYR A 102 2.54 6.41 -7.85
C TYR A 102 2.73 6.33 -9.36
N THR A 103 3.96 6.03 -9.76
CA THR A 103 4.31 5.72 -11.14
C THR A 103 3.71 4.36 -11.57
N PRO A 104 3.60 4.10 -12.88
CA PRO A 104 3.13 2.80 -13.37
C PRO A 104 3.95 1.62 -12.85
N GLY A 105 5.27 1.78 -12.73
CA GLY A 105 6.17 0.73 -12.26
C GLY A 105 6.00 0.40 -10.77
N GLU A 106 5.88 1.44 -9.94
CA GLU A 106 5.55 1.30 -8.51
C GLU A 106 4.25 0.55 -8.31
N TRP A 107 3.21 1.00 -9.01
CA TRP A 107 1.87 0.45 -8.87
C TRP A 107 1.80 -1.00 -9.36
N ALA A 108 2.51 -1.33 -10.45
CA ALA A 108 2.60 -2.70 -10.96
C ALA A 108 3.28 -3.64 -9.95
N ALA A 109 4.39 -3.22 -9.33
CA ALA A 109 5.08 -3.99 -8.31
C ALA A 109 4.22 -4.20 -7.05
N PHE A 110 3.54 -3.16 -6.59
CA PHE A 110 2.58 -3.24 -5.49
C PHE A 110 1.45 -4.22 -5.80
N THR A 111 0.80 -4.08 -6.96
CA THR A 111 -0.32 -4.94 -7.37
C THR A 111 0.11 -6.39 -7.52
N ALA A 112 1.31 -6.65 -8.01
CA ALA A 112 1.87 -8.01 -8.09
C ALA A 112 2.06 -8.62 -6.69
N GLY A 113 2.68 -7.88 -5.75
CA GLY A 113 2.83 -8.34 -4.36
C GLY A 113 1.48 -8.53 -3.65
N ALA A 114 0.49 -7.66 -3.93
CA ALA A 114 -0.88 -7.80 -3.41
C ALA A 114 -1.59 -9.05 -3.94
N ARG A 115 -1.37 -9.45 -5.20
CA ARG A 115 -1.88 -10.71 -5.75
C ARG A 115 -1.20 -11.93 -5.11
N ASP A 116 0.05 -11.79 -4.71
CA ASP A 116 0.82 -12.82 -4.00
C ASP A 116 0.51 -12.87 -2.48
N GLY A 117 -0.33 -11.96 -1.97
CA GLY A 117 -0.76 -11.91 -0.57
C GLY A 117 0.25 -11.27 0.39
N GLU A 118 1.27 -10.57 -0.12
CA GLU A 118 2.35 -9.98 0.70
C GLU A 118 1.87 -8.89 1.66
N PHE A 119 0.73 -8.29 1.34
CA PHE A 119 0.12 -7.21 2.10
C PHE A 119 -1.12 -7.66 2.90
N ASP A 120 -1.45 -8.95 2.92
CA ASP A 120 -2.64 -9.43 3.61
C ASP A 120 -2.48 -9.21 5.12
N ARG A 121 -3.47 -8.54 5.72
CA ARG A 121 -3.53 -8.30 7.16
C ARG A 121 -4.77 -8.98 7.72
N ILE A 122 -4.56 -10.01 8.55
CA ILE A 122 -5.65 -10.59 9.32
C ILE A 122 -6.18 -9.51 10.26
N ALA A 123 -7.45 -9.13 10.10
CA ALA A 123 -8.13 -8.34 11.10
C ALA A 123 -8.20 -9.20 12.36
N LEU A 124 -7.40 -8.86 13.37
CA LEU A 124 -7.55 -9.47 14.68
C LEU A 124 -8.97 -9.16 15.14
N VAL A 125 -9.82 -10.18 15.19
CA VAL A 125 -11.14 -10.08 15.81
C VAL A 125 -10.86 -9.96 17.30
N ALA A 126 -11.12 -8.77 17.85
CA ALA A 126 -11.09 -8.54 19.29
C ALA A 126 -12.28 -9.25 19.96
#